data_AF-A0A936E381-F1
#
_entry.id   AF-A0A936E381-F1
#
_cell.length_a   1.000
_cell.length_b   1.000
_cell.length_c   1.000
_cell.angle_alpha   90.00
_cell.angle_beta   90.00
_cell.angle_gamma   90.00
#
_symmetry.space_group_name_H-M   'P 1'
#
loop_
_entity.id
_entity.type
_entity.pdbx_description
1 polymer ?
#
loop_
_entity_poly.entity_id
_entity_poly.type
_entity_poly.pdbx_seq_one_letter_code
_entity_poly.pdbx_strand_id
1 'polypeptide(L)' 'MEPLARILTSKAANAGREVILVNLAYTSQDCSQCGSRCASLLR' A
#
# COMPACT_ATOMS: atom_id res chain seq x y z
N MET A 1 14.84 -4.69 -9.44
CA MET A 1 13.52 -4.99 -8.86
C MET A 1 13.78 -5.50 -7.45
N GLU A 2 13.43 -4.69 -6.45
CA GLU A 2 13.76 -4.90 -5.02
C GLU A 2 13.33 -6.29 -4.50
N PRO A 3 14.13 -6.93 -3.61
CA PRO A 3 13.93 -8.32 -3.19
C PRO A 3 12.60 -8.58 -2.47
N LEU A 4 12.02 -7.58 -1.80
CA LEU A 4 10.76 -7.71 -1.08
C LEU A 4 9.56 -7.96 -2.01
N ALA A 5 9.51 -7.26 -3.15
CA ALA A 5 8.43 -7.42 -4.13
C ALA A 5 8.35 -8.87 -4.64
N ARG A 6 9.51 -9.49 -4.89
CA ARG A 6 9.59 -10.88 -5.36
C ARG A 6 9.03 -11.89 -4.35
N ILE A 7 9.33 -11.70 -3.06
CA ILE A 7 8.84 -12.57 -1.99
C ILE A 7 7.32 -12.47 -1.87
N LEU A 8 6.77 -11.25 -1.91
CA LEU A 8 5.33 -11.04 -1.81
C LEU A 8 4.59 -11.62 -3.02
N THR A 9 5.10 -11.44 -4.24
CA THR A 9 4.52 -12.04 -5.45
C THR A 9 4.50 -13.57 -5.36
N SER A 10 5.62 -14.19 -4.94
CA SER A 10 5.69 -15.65 -4.81
C SER A 10 4.68 -16.18 -3.78
N LYS A 11 4.58 -15.52 -2.62
CA LYS A 11 3.62 -15.90 -1.57
C LYS A 11 2.17 -15.73 -2.01
N ALA A 12 1.85 -14.65 -2.73
CA ALA A 12 0.52 -14.43 -3.27
C ALA A 12 0.13 -15.53 -4.25
N ALA A 13 1.00 -15.86 -5.21
CA ALA A 13 0.77 -16.92 -6.19
C ALA A 13 0.53 -18.29 -5.52
N ASN A 14 1.35 -18.65 -4.52
CA ASN A 14 1.18 -19.90 -3.77
C ASN A 14 -0.16 -19.98 -3.02
N ALA A 15 -0.75 -18.85 -2.67
CA ALA A 15 -2.05 -18.76 -2.01
C ALA A 15 -3.23 -18.60 -2.99
N GLY A 16 -2.99 -18.67 -4.31
CA GLY A 16 -4.01 -18.39 -5.33
C GLY A 16 -4.49 -16.94 -5.33
N ARG A 17 -3.61 -16.00 -4.94
CA ARG A 17 -3.87 -14.55 -4.88
C ARG A 17 -2.94 -13.79 -5.83
N GLU A 18 -3.29 -12.55 -6.11
CA GLU A 18 -2.52 -11.65 -6.98
C GLU A 18 -2.03 -10.41 -6.20
N VAL A 19 -0.83 -9.91 -6.55
CA VAL A 19 -0.31 -8.63 -6.03
C VAL A 19 -0.69 -7.53 -7.01
N ILE A 20 -1.43 -6.53 -6.53
CA ILE A 20 -1.83 -5.36 -7.31
C ILE A 20 -1.06 -4.13 -6.80
N LEU A 21 -0.48 -3.36 -7.71
CA LEU A 21 0.12 -2.08 -7.38
C LEU A 21 -0.96 -1.00 -7.25
N VAL A 22 -0.86 -0.19 -6.21
CA VAL A 22 -1.81 0.90 -5.93
C VAL A 22 -1.11 2.25 -5.98
N ASN A 23 -1.83 3.31 -6.33
CA ASN A 23 -1.30 4.67 -6.35
C ASN A 23 -0.96 5.13 -4.93
N LEU A 24 0.30 5.52 -4.70
CA LEU A 24 0.80 5.96 -3.39
C LEU A 24 0.22 7.31 -2.93
N ALA A 25 -0.42 8.08 -3.81
CA ALA A 25 -0.96 9.40 -3.49
C ALA A 25 -2.05 9.39 -2.39
N TYR A 26 -2.66 8.23 -2.09
CA TYR A 26 -3.87 8.12 -1.26
C TYR A 26 -3.73 7.16 -0.06
N THR A 27 -2.50 6.82 0.36
CA THR A 27 -2.31 5.79 1.40
C THR A 27 -1.83 6.31 2.74
N SER A 28 -0.99 7.35 2.78
CA SER A 28 -0.40 7.88 4.03
C SER A 28 -1.07 9.15 4.56
N GLN A 29 -1.95 9.76 3.76
CA GLN A 29 -2.51 11.08 4.05
C GLN A 29 -3.96 11.03 4.50
N ASP A 30 -4.69 9.95 4.20
CA ASP A 30 -6.11 9.86 4.45
C ASP A 30 -6.39 8.87 5.60
N CYS A 31 -7.30 9.26 6.51
CA CYS A 31 -7.70 8.39 7.62
C CYS A 31 -8.49 7.18 7.09
N SER A 32 -8.05 5.96 7.42
CA SER A 32 -8.74 4.72 7.01
C SER A 32 -10.15 4.56 7.60
N GLN A 33 -10.49 5.30 8.66
CA GLN A 33 -11.80 5.25 9.30
C GLN A 33 -12.81 6.25 8.72
N CYS A 34 -12.37 7.47 8.39
CA CYS A 34 -13.28 8.56 8.00
C CYS A 34 -12.95 9.23 6.66
N GLY A 35 -11.83 8.90 6.02
CA GLY A 35 -11.42 9.48 4.74
C GLY A 35 -10.93 10.93 4.81
N SER A 36 -10.93 11.55 6.00
CA SER A 36 -10.37 12.89 6.19
C SER A 36 -8.88 12.88 5.95
N ARG A 37 -8.41 13.84 5.15
CA ARG A 37 -6.98 14.06 4.91
C ARG A 37 -6.36 14.68 6.16
N CYS A 38 -5.41 13.97 6.75
CA CYS A 38 -4.52 14.51 7.78
C CYS A 38 -3.61 15.55 7.12
N ALA A 39 -4.04 16.81 7.09
CA ALA A 39 -3.12 17.93 6.90
C ALA A 39 -2.18 17.90 8.11
N SER A 40 -1.01 17.29 7.97
CA SER A 40 0.04 17.48 8.96
C SER A 40 0.25 18.98 9.05
N LEU A 41 -0.02 19.57 10.22
CA LEU A 41 0.57 20.85 10.59
C LEU A 41 2.07 20.70 10.35
N LEU A 42 2.54 21.18 9.19
CA LEU A 42 3.94 21.49 8.96
C LEU A 42 4.31 22.49 10.06
N ARG A 43 5.05 22.00 11.05
CA ARG A 43 5.87 22.82 11.94
C ARG A 43 7.26 22.88 11.35
#